data_AF-A0A8J7D6Q2-F1
#
_entry.id   AF-A0A8J7D6Q2-F1
#
_cell.length_a   1.000
_cell.length_b   1.000
_cell.length_c   1.000
_cell.angle_alpha   90.00
_cell.angle_beta   90.00
_cell.angle_gamma   90.00
#
_symmetry.space_group_name_H-M   'P 1'
#
loop_
_entity.id
_entity.type
_entity.pdbx_description
1 polymer ?
#
loop_
_entity_poly.entity_id
_entity_poly.type
_entity_poly.pdbx_seq_one_letter_code
_entity_poly.pdbx_strand_id
1 'polypeptide(L)'
;MMALDQIHLFESRQEAFSDDEVLQETIIIHALKQTKKIDNVHISTSSSANDDFILSNLLPYREIVHPNDSQQFIHIIPDTLSQQVIRQMANFTYTLKDLGLTVSTGRVVDFRAKEYLCLMPEENTVPLIYPYLSIREWRCSGCQSINGRDENAALNIQMVGASTIGLGDVSRALPAIAV
;
A
#
# COMPACT_ATOMS: atom_id res chain seq x y z
N MET A 1 -1.56 27.24 -21.81
CA MET A 1 -1.57 26.34 -20.62
C MET A 1 -1.87 24.93 -21.11
N MET A 2 -1.26 23.90 -20.54
CA MET A 2 -1.69 22.51 -20.78
C MET A 2 -2.80 22.18 -19.77
N ALA A 3 -3.89 21.56 -20.21
CA ALA A 3 -4.97 21.12 -19.34
C ALA A 3 -5.32 19.66 -19.65
N LEU A 4 -5.49 18.85 -18.59
CA LEU A 4 -5.97 17.48 -18.69
C LEU A 4 -7.39 17.48 -19.24
N ASP A 5 -7.62 16.67 -20.27
CA ASP A 5 -8.90 16.53 -20.95
C ASP A 5 -9.48 15.13 -20.72
N GLN A 6 -8.64 14.11 -20.87
CA GLN A 6 -9.02 12.72 -20.64
C GLN A 6 -7.89 11.92 -20.01
N ILE A 7 -8.25 10.98 -19.13
CA ILE A 7 -7.37 9.97 -18.56
C ILE A 7 -8.04 8.61 -18.75
N HIS A 8 -7.31 7.66 -19.30
CA HIS A 8 -7.75 6.27 -19.42
C HIS A 8 -6.87 5.35 -18.58
N LEU A 9 -7.48 4.45 -17.82
CA LEU A 9 -6.83 3.45 -16.99
C LEU A 9 -7.12 2.04 -17.50
N PHE A 10 -6.12 1.17 -17.40
CA PHE A 10 -6.29 -0.27 -17.58
C PHE A 10 -6.28 -0.98 -16.22
N GLU A 11 -7.30 -1.79 -15.94
CA GLU A 11 -7.36 -2.57 -14.69
C GLU A 11 -6.34 -3.71 -14.70
N SER A 12 -6.18 -4.37 -15.84
CA SER A 12 -5.20 -5.46 -15.98
C SER A 12 -3.80 -4.91 -16.22
N ARG A 13 -2.88 -5.26 -15.31
CA ARG A 13 -1.44 -5.02 -15.44
C ARG A 13 -0.74 -5.97 -16.42
N GLN A 14 -1.48 -6.94 -16.96
CA GLN A 14 -0.94 -8.02 -17.80
C GLN A 14 -1.51 -7.97 -19.21
N GLU A 15 -2.77 -7.58 -19.38
CA GLU A 15 -3.47 -7.74 -20.67
C GLU A 15 -3.38 -6.51 -21.56
N ALA A 16 -3.21 -5.31 -21.01
CA ALA A 16 -3.15 -4.09 -21.83
C ALA A 16 -1.89 -4.03 -22.72
N PHE A 17 -0.78 -4.66 -22.29
CA PHE A 17 0.51 -4.73 -23.00
C PHE A 17 1.17 -6.10 -22.76
N SER A 18 0.44 -7.18 -23.04
CA SER A 18 0.90 -8.56 -22.78
C SER A 18 2.21 -8.91 -23.50
N ASP A 19 2.50 -8.22 -24.60
CA ASP A 19 3.68 -8.48 -25.43
C ASP A 19 4.99 -7.92 -24.82
N ASP A 20 4.91 -7.08 -23.78
CA ASP A 20 6.06 -6.37 -23.21
C ASP A 20 6.64 -6.99 -21.92
N GLU A 21 6.12 -8.14 -21.43
CA GLU A 21 6.53 -8.82 -20.16
C GLU A 21 6.68 -7.88 -18.93
N VAL A 22 6.05 -6.72 -18.95
CA VAL A 22 6.18 -5.67 -17.92
C VAL A 22 4.88 -5.55 -17.14
N LEU A 23 4.93 -5.90 -15.84
CA LEU A 23 3.85 -5.67 -14.90
C LEU A 23 3.84 -4.21 -14.45
N GLN A 24 3.16 -3.36 -15.19
CA GLN A 24 2.97 -1.95 -14.83
C GLN A 24 1.50 -1.56 -14.91
N GLU A 25 1.13 -0.58 -14.09
CA GLU A 25 -0.13 0.13 -14.28
C GLU A 25 0.07 1.07 -15.46
N THR A 26 -0.74 0.89 -16.50
CA THR A 26 -0.69 1.79 -17.67
C THR A 26 -1.85 2.76 -17.64
N ILE A 27 -1.50 4.04 -17.80
CA ILE A 27 -2.47 5.12 -17.97
C ILE A 27 -2.18 5.85 -19.29
N ILE A 28 -3.23 6.23 -19.99
CA ILE A 28 -3.14 7.10 -21.16
C ILE A 28 -3.70 8.46 -20.77
N ILE A 29 -2.91 9.52 -20.98
CA ILE A 29 -3.31 10.89 -20.66
C ILE A 29 -3.43 11.69 -21.96
N HIS A 30 -4.60 12.31 -22.14
CA HIS A 30 -4.83 13.30 -23.16
C HIS A 30 -4.86 14.70 -22.53
N ALA A 31 -3.97 15.57 -22.99
CA ALA A 31 -3.85 16.94 -22.52
C ALA A 31 -3.86 17.93 -23.69
N LEU A 32 -4.61 19.02 -23.52
CA LEU A 32 -4.80 20.04 -24.54
C LEU A 32 -4.04 21.33 -24.19
N LYS A 33 -3.33 21.88 -25.18
CA LYS A 33 -2.73 23.21 -25.08
C LYS A 33 -3.78 24.26 -25.39
N GLN A 34 -4.26 24.97 -24.38
CA GLN A 34 -5.30 25.98 -24.55
C GLN A 34 -5.18 27.17 -23.59
N THR A 35 -6.01 28.18 -23.85
CA THR A 35 -6.11 29.41 -23.05
C THR A 35 -7.28 29.40 -22.08
N LYS A 36 -8.33 28.62 -22.34
CA LYS A 36 -9.48 28.43 -21.44
C LYS A 36 -9.22 27.31 -20.43
N LYS A 37 -9.81 27.43 -19.24
CA LYS A 37 -9.82 26.36 -18.25
C LYS A 37 -10.78 25.26 -18.69
N ILE A 38 -10.38 24.01 -18.46
CA ILE A 38 -11.26 22.85 -18.52
C ILE A 38 -11.95 22.72 -17.16
N ASP A 39 -13.27 22.54 -17.18
CA ASP A 39 -14.06 22.36 -15.95
C ASP A 39 -14.08 20.91 -15.49
N ASN A 40 -14.12 19.95 -16.43
CA ASN A 40 -14.20 18.52 -16.15
C ASN A 40 -13.23 17.72 -17.01
N VAL A 41 -12.67 16.65 -16.44
CA VAL A 41 -11.82 15.70 -17.14
C VAL A 41 -12.61 14.39 -17.29
N HIS A 42 -12.49 13.77 -18.45
CA HIS A 42 -13.08 12.47 -18.72
C HIS A 42 -12.17 11.36 -18.18
N ILE A 43 -12.65 10.56 -17.24
CA ILE A 43 -11.95 9.38 -16.73
C ILE A 43 -12.60 8.15 -17.32
N SER A 44 -11.83 7.29 -17.99
CA SER A 44 -12.32 6.01 -18.47
C SER A 44 -11.47 4.85 -17.98
N THR A 45 -12.08 3.69 -17.77
CA THR A 45 -11.42 2.48 -17.31
C THR A 45 -11.85 1.31 -18.17
N SER A 46 -10.92 0.44 -18.53
CA SER A 46 -11.20 -0.85 -19.19
C SER A 46 -10.29 -1.95 -18.65
N SER A 47 -10.66 -3.21 -18.88
CA SER A 47 -9.87 -4.36 -18.46
C SER A 47 -8.62 -4.51 -19.33
N SER A 48 -8.75 -4.31 -20.64
CA SER A 48 -7.67 -4.45 -21.63
C SER A 48 -7.89 -3.52 -22.84
N ALA A 49 -6.96 -3.56 -23.81
CA ALA A 49 -7.02 -2.76 -25.03
C ALA A 49 -8.19 -3.14 -25.97
N ASN A 50 -8.67 -4.38 -25.89
CA ASN A 50 -9.76 -4.91 -26.71
C ASN A 50 -11.07 -5.08 -25.92
N ASP A 51 -11.18 -4.40 -24.78
CA ASP A 51 -12.38 -4.47 -23.96
C ASP A 51 -13.47 -3.57 -24.54
N ASP A 52 -14.59 -4.20 -24.92
CA ASP A 52 -15.77 -3.51 -25.43
C ASP A 52 -16.55 -2.77 -24.32
N PHE A 53 -16.26 -3.04 -23.04
CA PHE A 53 -16.94 -2.45 -21.88
C PHE A 53 -16.08 -1.39 -21.20
N ILE A 54 -16.10 -0.19 -21.76
CA ILE A 54 -15.42 0.97 -21.17
C ILE A 54 -16.35 1.64 -20.14
N LEU A 55 -15.92 1.64 -18.87
CA LEU A 55 -16.53 2.48 -17.84
C LEU A 55 -16.01 3.92 -18.00
N SER A 56 -16.89 4.91 -17.87
CA SER A 56 -16.50 6.31 -17.97
C SER A 56 -17.23 7.20 -16.97
N ASN A 57 -16.52 8.20 -16.47
CA ASN A 57 -17.02 9.20 -15.54
C ASN A 57 -16.44 10.58 -15.88
N LEU A 58 -17.24 11.63 -15.72
CA LEU A 58 -16.80 13.02 -15.83
C LEU A 58 -16.60 13.58 -14.43
N LEU A 59 -15.37 14.02 -14.13
CA LEU A 59 -15.03 14.58 -12.82
C LEU A 59 -14.56 16.02 -12.94
N PRO A 60 -14.97 16.90 -12.00
CA PRO A 60 -14.46 18.26 -11.95
C PRO A 60 -12.93 18.27 -11.85
N TYR A 61 -12.28 19.19 -12.58
CA TYR A 61 -10.81 19.28 -12.60
C TYR A 61 -10.21 19.41 -11.18
N ARG A 62 -10.90 20.13 -10.29
CA ARG A 62 -10.51 20.32 -8.87
C ARG A 62 -10.51 19.04 -8.03
N GLU A 63 -11.20 17.99 -8.47
CA GLU A 63 -11.24 16.68 -7.80
C GLU A 63 -10.10 15.79 -8.27
N ILE A 64 -9.48 16.11 -9.41
CA ILE A 64 -8.31 15.40 -9.96
C ILE A 64 -7.02 16.11 -9.58
N VAL A 65 -6.97 17.43 -9.70
CA VAL A 65 -5.84 18.25 -9.25
C VAL A 65 -6.36 19.25 -8.23
N HIS A 66 -6.00 19.03 -6.97
CA HIS A 66 -6.49 19.85 -5.88
C HIS A 66 -5.87 21.26 -5.93
N PRO A 67 -6.67 22.34 -5.87
CA PRO A 67 -6.16 23.70 -6.00
C PRO A 67 -5.28 24.14 -4.82
N ASN A 68 -5.41 23.48 -3.66
CA ASN A 68 -4.66 23.76 -2.45
C ASN A 68 -3.45 22.83 -2.27
N ASP A 69 -3.25 21.87 -3.18
CA ASP A 69 -2.06 21.03 -3.16
C ASP A 69 -0.90 21.77 -3.84
N SER A 70 0.10 22.15 -3.04
CA SER A 70 1.31 22.82 -3.52
C SER A 70 2.11 21.99 -4.54
N GLN A 71 2.00 20.66 -4.49
CA GLN A 71 2.71 19.75 -5.40
C GLN A 71 1.87 19.40 -6.63
N GLN A 72 0.59 19.80 -6.64
CA GLN A 72 -0.36 19.56 -7.73
C GLN A 72 -0.40 18.09 -8.19
N PHE A 73 -0.47 17.16 -7.23
CA PHE A 73 -0.62 15.75 -7.56
C PHE A 73 -1.91 15.49 -8.33
N ILE A 74 -1.84 14.52 -9.24
CA ILE A 74 -2.98 14.04 -10.02
C ILE A 74 -3.59 12.85 -9.29
N HIS A 75 -4.78 13.04 -8.75
CA HIS A 75 -5.57 12.01 -8.08
C HIS A 75 -6.49 11.35 -9.10
N ILE A 76 -6.19 10.09 -9.43
CA ILE A 76 -7.00 9.32 -10.37
C ILE A 76 -7.79 8.30 -9.56
N ILE A 77 -9.10 8.52 -9.46
CA ILE A 77 -10.01 7.66 -8.68
C ILE A 77 -10.95 6.98 -9.69
N PRO A 78 -10.79 5.66 -9.95
CA PRO A 78 -11.43 5.01 -11.09
C PRO A 78 -12.93 4.83 -10.89
N ASP A 79 -13.40 4.65 -9.65
CA ASP A 79 -14.78 4.31 -9.35
C ASP A 79 -15.42 5.17 -8.25
N THR A 80 -16.75 5.14 -8.19
CA THR A 80 -17.55 5.96 -7.28
C THR A 80 -17.46 5.53 -5.82
N LEU A 81 -17.21 4.25 -5.55
CA LEU A 81 -17.02 3.73 -4.19
C LEU A 81 -15.71 4.27 -3.61
N SER A 82 -14.61 4.21 -4.36
CA SER A 82 -13.32 4.78 -3.99
C SER A 82 -13.43 6.28 -3.70
N GLN A 83 -14.24 7.03 -4.47
CA GLN A 83 -14.51 8.44 -4.17
C GLN A 83 -15.25 8.66 -2.85
N GLN A 84 -16.20 7.79 -2.49
CA GLN A 84 -16.89 7.86 -1.20
C GLN A 84 -15.93 7.61 -0.04
N VAL A 85 -15.06 6.61 -0.18
CA VAL A 85 -14.02 6.30 0.81
C VAL A 85 -13.09 7.50 1.01
N ILE A 86 -12.59 8.10 -0.07
CA ILE A 86 -11.70 9.26 0.00
C ILE A 86 -12.40 10.46 0.68
N ARG A 87 -13.66 10.71 0.36
CA ARG A 87 -14.45 11.76 1.04
C ARG A 87 -14.60 11.50 2.54
N GLN A 88 -14.77 10.25 2.95
CA GLN A 88 -14.81 9.89 4.36
C GLN A 88 -13.44 10.07 5.02
N MET A 89 -12.37 9.63 4.36
CA MET A 89 -10.99 9.75 4.83
C MET A 89 -10.55 11.21 4.99
N ALA A 90 -11.03 12.11 4.12
CA ALA A 90 -10.73 13.54 4.20
C ALA A 90 -11.23 14.22 5.48
N ASN A 91 -12.12 13.59 6.26
CA ASN A 91 -12.56 14.10 7.56
C ASN A 91 -11.54 13.85 8.68
N PHE A 92 -10.53 12.99 8.47
CA PHE A 92 -9.46 12.80 9.45
C PHE A 92 -8.45 13.94 9.33
N THR A 93 -8.41 14.78 10.36
CA THR A 93 -7.59 16.00 10.37
C THR A 93 -6.20 15.81 11.00
N TYR A 94 -5.97 14.69 11.67
CA TYR A 94 -4.68 14.37 12.29
C TYR A 94 -3.75 13.77 11.25
N THR A 95 -2.52 14.28 11.19
CA THR A 95 -1.45 13.64 10.42
C THR A 95 -0.86 12.48 11.22
N LEU A 96 -0.15 11.58 10.54
CA LEU A 96 0.61 10.52 11.21
C LEU A 96 1.57 11.08 12.25
N LYS A 97 2.21 12.22 11.96
CA LYS A 97 3.09 12.91 12.90
C LYS A 97 2.36 13.38 14.15
N ASP A 98 1.14 13.90 14.02
CA ASP A 98 0.33 14.34 15.17
C ASP A 98 -0.07 13.15 16.07
N LEU A 99 -0.16 11.96 15.48
CA LEU A 99 -0.41 10.70 16.18
C LEU A 99 0.86 10.06 16.74
N GLY A 100 2.05 10.63 16.51
CA GLY A 100 3.33 10.04 16.87
C GLY A 100 3.72 8.82 16.02
N LEU A 101 3.14 8.69 14.82
CA LEU A 101 3.32 7.58 13.89
C LEU A 101 4.21 7.97 12.70
N THR A 102 4.90 6.97 12.15
CA THR A 102 5.72 7.07 10.93
C THR A 102 5.35 5.96 9.94
N VAL A 103 5.54 6.18 8.64
CA VAL A 103 5.22 5.18 7.59
C VAL A 103 6.49 4.55 7.03
N SER A 104 6.49 3.23 6.93
CA SER A 104 7.45 2.45 6.15
C SER A 104 6.70 1.66 5.07
N THR A 105 6.96 2.00 3.81
CA THR A 105 6.36 1.29 2.64
C THR A 105 7.26 0.17 2.11
N GLY A 106 8.37 -0.12 2.79
CA GLY A 106 9.30 -1.16 2.40
C GLY A 106 8.91 -2.54 2.92
N ARG A 107 9.33 -3.60 2.22
CA ARG A 107 9.35 -4.94 2.81
C ARG A 107 10.13 -4.90 4.13
N VAL A 108 9.59 -5.52 5.16
CA VAL A 108 10.36 -5.80 6.38
C VAL A 108 11.42 -6.81 5.99
N VAL A 109 12.67 -6.38 6.03
CA VAL A 109 13.83 -7.19 5.68
C VAL A 109 14.77 -7.20 6.88
N ASP A 110 15.18 -8.41 7.25
CA ASP A 110 16.06 -8.73 8.38
C ASP A 110 17.31 -7.85 8.46
N PHE A 111 17.95 -7.55 7.33
CA PHE A 111 19.17 -6.75 7.33
C PHE A 111 18.96 -5.27 7.70
N ARG A 112 17.72 -4.77 7.59
CA ARG A 112 17.35 -3.42 8.06
C ARG A 112 17.01 -3.40 9.55
N ALA A 113 16.78 -4.55 10.17
CA ALA A 113 16.40 -4.70 11.57
C ALA A 113 17.53 -5.27 12.44
N LYS A 114 18.79 -5.25 11.96
CA LYS A 114 19.94 -5.87 12.65
C LYS A 114 20.13 -5.42 14.10
N GLU A 115 19.87 -4.14 14.37
CA GLU A 115 19.97 -3.56 15.72
C GLU A 115 18.94 -4.12 16.70
N TYR A 116 17.89 -4.77 16.21
CA TYR A 116 16.88 -5.45 16.99
C TYR A 116 17.11 -6.97 17.07
N LEU A 117 18.14 -7.52 16.43
CA LEU A 117 18.47 -8.94 16.49
C LEU A 117 19.37 -9.23 17.69
N CYS A 118 19.05 -10.28 18.43
CA CYS A 118 19.80 -10.79 19.55
C CYS A 118 20.18 -12.25 19.33
N LEU A 119 21.34 -12.64 19.85
CA LEU A 119 21.84 -14.01 19.72
C LEU A 119 21.24 -14.97 20.75
N MET A 120 20.73 -14.44 21.87
CA MET A 120 20.21 -15.21 22.99
C MET A 120 18.83 -14.69 23.42
N PRO A 121 17.91 -15.56 23.84
CA PRO A 121 16.59 -15.16 24.33
C PRO A 121 16.68 -14.43 25.67
N GLU A 122 15.95 -13.32 25.78
CA GLU A 122 15.85 -12.50 27.00
C GLU A 122 14.37 -12.18 27.34
N GLU A 123 14.15 -11.60 28.52
CA GLU A 123 12.83 -11.15 28.96
C GLU A 123 12.33 -10.04 28.03
N ASN A 124 11.19 -10.30 27.36
CA ASN A 124 10.66 -9.50 26.26
C ASN A 124 11.44 -9.63 24.94
N THR A 125 11.78 -10.86 24.55
CA THR A 125 12.25 -11.15 23.18
C THR A 125 11.24 -11.99 22.40
N VAL A 126 11.19 -11.83 21.08
CA VAL A 126 10.31 -12.62 20.19
C VAL A 126 11.12 -13.33 19.10
N PRO A 127 10.79 -14.57 18.70
CA PRO A 127 11.54 -15.27 17.66
C PRO A 127 11.32 -14.62 16.28
N LEU A 128 12.42 -14.27 15.59
CA LEU A 128 12.35 -13.87 14.18
C LEU A 128 12.30 -15.13 13.31
N ILE A 129 11.16 -15.36 12.65
CA ILE A 129 10.94 -16.56 11.84
C ILE A 129 11.02 -16.18 10.37
N TYR A 130 11.99 -16.75 9.66
CA TYR A 130 12.01 -16.67 8.20
C TYR A 130 10.91 -17.56 7.62
N PRO A 131 10.12 -17.07 6.65
CA PRO A 131 9.17 -17.89 5.92
C PRO A 131 9.93 -18.83 4.96
N TYR A 132 10.64 -19.82 5.51
CA TYR A 132 11.09 -20.97 4.73
C TYR A 132 9.91 -21.94 4.63
N LEU A 133 9.28 -22.00 3.46
CA LEU A 133 7.94 -22.56 3.23
C LEU A 133 7.75 -24.03 3.64
N SER A 134 8.83 -24.80 3.82
CA SER A 134 8.77 -26.25 4.05
C SER A 134 8.65 -26.68 5.52
N ILE A 135 8.99 -25.83 6.49
CA ILE A 135 8.97 -26.21 7.92
C ILE A 135 7.71 -25.63 8.57
N ARG A 136 6.79 -26.51 9.00
CA ARG A 136 5.51 -26.14 9.61
C ARG A 136 5.53 -26.12 11.13
N GLU A 137 6.44 -26.86 11.75
CA GLU A 137 6.59 -26.94 13.20
C GLU A 137 8.08 -26.98 13.54
N TRP A 138 8.46 -26.35 14.65
CA TRP A 138 9.82 -26.46 15.17
C TRP A 138 9.81 -26.58 16.68
N ARG A 139 10.87 -27.20 17.21
CA ARG A 139 11.11 -27.28 18.64
C ARG A 139 12.11 -26.20 19.03
N CYS A 140 11.74 -25.34 19.98
CA CYS A 140 12.66 -24.34 20.53
C CYS A 140 13.83 -25.05 21.20
N SER A 141 15.08 -24.72 20.83
CA SER A 141 16.28 -25.33 21.39
C SER A 141 16.47 -25.00 22.88
N GLY A 142 15.99 -23.82 23.33
CA GLY A 142 16.05 -23.38 24.71
C GLY A 142 14.99 -24.03 25.60
N CYS A 143 13.71 -23.74 25.35
CA CYS A 143 12.61 -24.17 26.22
C CYS A 143 11.92 -25.47 25.79
N GLN A 144 12.36 -26.10 24.69
CA GLN A 144 11.83 -27.36 24.16
C GLN A 144 10.35 -27.32 23.76
N SER A 145 9.70 -26.15 23.74
CA SER A 145 8.33 -25.99 23.26
C SER A 145 8.23 -26.30 21.76
N ILE A 146 7.15 -26.96 21.36
CA ILE A 146 6.81 -27.13 19.94
C ILE A 146 5.99 -25.91 19.53
N ASN A 147 6.39 -25.30 18.42
CA ASN A 147 5.77 -24.09 17.91
C ASN A 147 5.30 -24.34 16.49
N GLY A 148 4.02 -24.04 16.21
CA GLY A 148 3.48 -24.10 14.86
C GLY A 148 3.79 -22.82 14.08
N ARG A 149 4.16 -22.94 12.81
CA ARG A 149 4.45 -21.79 11.93
C ARG A 149 3.25 -20.86 11.80
N ASP A 150 2.08 -21.42 11.52
CA ASP A 150 0.88 -20.63 11.27
C ASP A 150 0.36 -20.01 12.58
N GLU A 151 0.47 -20.73 13.70
CA GLU A 151 0.14 -20.24 15.04
C GLU A 151 1.12 -19.15 15.49
N ASN A 152 2.43 -19.30 15.28
CA ASN A 152 3.40 -18.26 15.61
C ASN A 152 3.39 -17.09 14.62
N ALA A 153 3.04 -17.30 13.36
CA ALA A 153 2.75 -16.21 12.44
C ALA A 153 1.51 -15.44 12.94
N ALA A 154 0.46 -16.13 13.38
CA ALA A 154 -0.72 -15.51 13.98
C ALA A 154 -0.40 -14.79 15.30
N LEU A 155 0.43 -15.37 16.17
CA LEU A 155 0.89 -14.73 17.42
C LEU A 155 1.84 -13.56 17.17
N ASN A 156 2.70 -13.63 16.15
CA ASN A 156 3.51 -12.49 15.71
C ASN A 156 2.61 -11.41 15.12
N ILE A 157 1.64 -11.76 14.26
CA ILE A 157 0.65 -10.81 13.74
C ILE A 157 -0.22 -10.27 14.88
N GLN A 158 -0.51 -11.04 15.92
CA GLN A 158 -1.31 -10.62 17.07
C GLN A 158 -0.49 -9.83 18.08
N MET A 159 0.79 -10.10 18.30
CA MET A 159 1.64 -9.23 19.14
C MET A 159 2.00 -7.95 18.40
N VAL A 160 2.26 -8.04 17.09
CA VAL A 160 2.49 -6.91 16.19
C VAL A 160 1.16 -6.30 15.72
N GLY A 161 -0.01 -6.81 16.12
CA GLY A 161 -1.33 -6.34 15.67
C GLY A 161 -2.33 -6.02 16.78
N ALA A 162 -2.21 -6.62 17.97
CA ALA A 162 -2.95 -6.24 19.17
C ALA A 162 -2.28 -5.07 19.91
N SER A 163 -0.99 -4.84 19.68
CA SER A 163 -0.31 -3.57 20.00
C SER A 163 -0.62 -2.46 18.99
N THR A 164 -1.40 -2.79 17.96
CA THR A 164 -1.44 -2.04 16.71
C THR A 164 -2.87 -2.07 16.19
N ILE A 165 -3.75 -1.35 16.89
CA ILE A 165 -4.96 -0.84 16.24
C ILE A 165 -4.47 0.11 15.15
N GLY A 166 -4.24 -0.46 13.96
CA GLY A 166 -3.95 0.22 12.70
C GLY A 166 -2.47 0.49 12.38
N LEU A 167 -1.70 -0.56 12.10
CA LEU A 167 -0.47 -0.61 11.27
C LEU A 167 0.60 0.50 11.43
N GLY A 168 1.63 0.17 12.22
CA GLY A 168 3.00 0.63 11.99
C GLY A 168 3.59 1.49 13.12
N ASP A 169 4.41 0.86 13.95
CA ASP A 169 5.31 1.46 14.93
C ASP A 169 4.72 2.03 16.23
N VAL A 170 3.89 1.23 16.88
CA VAL A 170 4.20 0.94 18.29
C VAL A 170 5.06 -0.33 18.33
N SER A 171 6.32 -0.19 17.96
CA SER A 171 7.33 -1.16 18.38
C SER A 171 7.91 -0.66 19.71
N ARG A 172 7.42 -1.23 20.81
CA ARG A 172 8.39 -1.53 21.87
C ARG A 172 9.26 -2.61 21.27
N ALA A 173 10.39 -2.20 20.73
CA ALA A 173 11.35 -3.09 20.12
C ALA A 173 11.81 -4.09 21.18
N LEU A 174 11.19 -5.25 21.11
CA LEU A 174 11.55 -6.42 21.87
C LEU A 174 12.64 -7.11 21.06
N PRO A 175 13.85 -7.30 21.61
CA PRO A 175 14.93 -7.89 20.86
C PRO A 175 14.50 -9.26 20.29
N ALA A 176 14.88 -9.58 19.06
CA ALA A 176 14.42 -10.77 18.39
C ALA A 176 15.53 -11.79 18.24
N ILE A 177 15.28 -13.05 18.57
CA ILE A 177 16.30 -14.11 18.42
C ILE A 177 16.33 -14.65 17.00
N ALA A 178 17.54 -14.82 16.45
CA ALA A 178 17.75 -15.56 15.20
C ALA A 178 17.86 -17.06 15.52
N VAL A 179 16.96 -17.86 14.94
CA VAL A 179 16.91 -19.33 15.07
C VAL A 179 17.21 -19.98 13.73
#